data_AF-A0A483K3S3-F1
#
_entry.id   AF-A0A483K3S3-F1
#
_cell.length_a   1.000
_cell.length_b   1.000
_cell.length_c   1.000
_cell.angle_alpha   90.00
_cell.angle_beta   90.00
_cell.angle_gamma   90.00
#
_symmetry.space_group_name_H-M   'P 1'
#
loop_
_entity.id
_entity.type
_entity.pdbx_description
1 polymer ?
#
loop_
_entity_poly.entity_id
_entity_poly.type
_entity_poly.pdbx_seq_one_letter_code
_entity_poly.pdbx_strand_id
1 'polypeptide(L)'
;MSNELIEKIKEECLRIEEDALYSSKSHYNASSPWEKCNLFIGIPIAILSAIAGLSALKDMTTITIVISFLLTCLTAINTALNPSKRAGHHKSAAGEYNNLKNDVRLFREIELIEINSPDKELKNKIKVFSDRRNQLNISSPTVPRWAYEKTQSDVNDGFTQYSIDKEKE
;
A
#
# COMPACT_ATOMS: atom_id res chain seq x y z
N MET A 1 -2.23 29.44 -25.06
CA MET A 1 -2.80 28.59 -23.98
C MET A 1 -3.89 29.40 -23.30
N SER A 2 -5.12 28.86 -23.10
CA SER A 2 -6.08 29.58 -22.26
C SER A 2 -5.68 29.37 -20.80
N ASN A 3 -5.51 30.45 -20.04
CA ASN A 3 -5.20 30.37 -18.61
C ASN A 3 -6.23 29.49 -17.85
N GLU A 4 -7.46 29.44 -18.34
CA GLU A 4 -8.52 28.56 -17.85
C GLU A 4 -8.20 27.07 -17.97
N LEU A 5 -7.61 26.62 -19.09
CA LEU A 5 -7.26 25.21 -19.26
C LEU A 5 -6.18 24.76 -18.26
N ILE A 6 -5.18 25.61 -18.05
CA ILE A 6 -4.07 25.33 -17.12
C ILE A 6 -4.61 25.18 -15.69
N GLU A 7 -5.46 26.11 -15.26
CA GLU A 7 -6.05 26.04 -13.92
C GLU A 7 -6.92 24.79 -13.76
N LYS A 8 -7.70 24.41 -14.76
CA LYS A 8 -8.49 23.16 -14.72
C LYS A 8 -7.61 21.91 -14.63
N ILE A 9 -6.49 21.90 -15.34
CA ILE A 9 -5.51 20.82 -15.28
C ILE A 9 -4.86 20.75 -13.90
N LYS A 10 -4.48 21.89 -13.33
CA LYS A 10 -3.90 22.00 -11.99
C LYS A 10 -4.86 21.51 -10.92
N GLU A 11 -6.13 21.92 -10.97
CA GLU A 11 -7.20 21.44 -10.08
C GLU A 11 -7.36 19.92 -10.17
N GLU A 12 -7.33 19.35 -11.38
CA GLU A 12 -7.47 17.90 -11.55
C GLU A 12 -6.23 17.13 -11.07
N CYS A 13 -5.02 17.66 -11.26
CA CYS A 13 -3.81 17.11 -10.66
C CYS A 13 -3.92 17.02 -9.14
N LEU A 14 -4.37 18.10 -8.49
CA LEU A 14 -4.53 18.14 -7.03
C LEU A 14 -5.51 17.07 -6.53
N ARG A 15 -6.62 16.86 -7.24
CA ARG A 15 -7.59 15.79 -6.90
C ARG A 15 -6.98 14.40 -7.05
N ILE A 16 -6.24 14.15 -8.13
CA ILE A 16 -5.57 12.85 -8.32
C ILE A 16 -4.47 12.64 -7.26
N GLU A 17 -3.72 13.68 -6.91
CA GLU A 17 -2.72 13.64 -5.83
C GLU A 17 -3.37 13.31 -4.47
N GLU A 18 -4.49 13.95 -4.15
CA GLU A 18 -5.25 13.68 -2.93
C GLU A 18 -5.75 12.23 -2.90
N ASP A 19 -6.46 11.78 -3.93
CA ASP A 19 -6.96 10.40 -4.05
C ASP A 19 -5.83 9.37 -3.90
N ALA A 20 -4.71 9.61 -4.58
CA ALA A 20 -3.55 8.73 -4.57
C ALA A 20 -2.84 8.73 -3.21
N LEU A 21 -2.76 9.87 -2.52
CA LEU A 21 -2.23 9.96 -1.16
C LEU A 21 -3.07 9.12 -0.20
N TYR A 22 -4.38 9.34 -0.19
CA TYR A 22 -5.31 8.61 0.69
C TYR A 22 -5.26 7.11 0.41
N SER A 23 -5.30 6.72 -0.86
CA SER A 23 -5.24 5.30 -1.26
C SER A 23 -3.91 4.67 -0.83
N SER A 24 -2.78 5.33 -1.13
CA SER A 24 -1.44 4.82 -0.80
C SER A 24 -1.28 4.56 0.70
N LYS A 25 -1.56 5.58 1.53
CA LYS A 25 -1.41 5.47 2.98
C LYS A 25 -2.36 4.44 3.58
N SER A 26 -3.59 4.36 3.07
CA SER A 26 -4.55 3.38 3.56
C SER A 26 -4.13 1.94 3.22
N HIS A 27 -3.52 1.73 2.05
CA HIS A 27 -2.93 0.44 1.71
C HIS A 27 -1.71 0.10 2.57
N TYR A 28 -0.82 1.06 2.89
CA TYR A 28 0.27 0.82 3.85
C TYR A 28 -0.26 0.50 5.26
N ASN A 29 -1.29 1.21 5.70
CA ASN A 29 -1.95 0.91 6.96
C ASN A 29 -2.53 -0.51 6.93
N ALA A 30 -3.23 -0.89 5.86
CA ALA A 30 -3.80 -2.23 5.67
C ALA A 30 -2.76 -3.36 5.57
N SER A 31 -1.55 -3.11 5.07
CA SER A 31 -0.51 -4.13 4.97
C SER A 31 0.08 -4.50 6.34
N SER A 32 0.18 -3.54 7.27
CA SER A 32 0.90 -3.73 8.54
C SER A 32 0.36 -4.87 9.42
N PRO A 33 -0.97 -5.03 9.64
CA PRO A 33 -1.48 -6.17 10.41
C PRO A 33 -1.18 -7.52 9.77
N TRP A 34 -1.17 -7.60 8.43
CA TRP A 34 -0.84 -8.83 7.72
C TRP A 34 0.65 -9.17 7.83
N GLU A 35 1.55 -8.18 7.79
CA GLU A 35 2.98 -8.40 8.07
C GLU A 35 3.19 -8.94 9.50
N LYS A 36 2.50 -8.34 10.49
CA LYS A 36 2.54 -8.80 11.89
C LYS A 36 1.96 -10.21 12.04
N CYS A 37 0.82 -10.49 11.42
CA CYS A 37 0.19 -11.81 11.43
C CYS A 37 1.11 -12.89 10.84
N ASN A 38 1.79 -12.58 9.73
CA ASN A 38 2.74 -13.49 9.12
C ASN A 38 3.90 -13.84 10.07
N LEU A 39 4.46 -12.86 10.77
CA LEU A 39 5.51 -13.12 11.76
C LEU A 39 4.98 -13.88 12.97
N PHE A 40 3.80 -13.51 13.47
CA PHE A 40 3.19 -14.12 14.64
C PHE A 40 2.82 -15.59 14.42
N ILE A 41 2.46 -16.00 13.21
CA ILE A 41 2.16 -17.40 12.87
C ILE A 41 3.42 -18.14 12.39
N GLY A 42 4.23 -17.48 11.55
CA GLY A 42 5.42 -18.09 10.94
C GLY A 42 6.51 -18.46 11.94
N ILE A 43 6.74 -17.63 12.96
CA ILE A 43 7.76 -17.90 13.99
C ILE A 43 7.39 -19.14 14.82
N PRO A 44 6.17 -19.28 15.39
CA PRO A 44 5.76 -20.51 16.07
C PRO A 44 5.82 -21.75 15.19
N ILE A 45 5.44 -21.66 13.91
CA ILE A 45 5.57 -22.78 12.96
C ILE A 45 7.04 -23.23 12.90
N ALA A 46 7.98 -22.31 12.69
CA ALA A 46 9.40 -22.63 12.60
C ALA A 46 9.94 -23.28 13.90
N ILE A 47 9.55 -22.75 15.06
CA ILE A 47 9.95 -23.30 16.37
C ILE A 47 9.37 -24.70 16.57
N LEU A 48 8.06 -24.90 16.33
CA LEU A 48 7.41 -26.20 16.49
C LEU A 48 7.96 -27.23 15.51
N SER A 49 8.28 -26.85 14.26
CA SER A 49 8.97 -27.72 13.32
C SER A 49 10.32 -28.20 13.83
N ALA A 50 11.12 -27.31 14.42
CA ALA A 50 12.41 -27.67 15.00
C ALA A 50 12.25 -28.64 16.20
N ILE A 51 11.30 -28.37 17.10
CA ILE A 51 11.05 -29.23 18.27
C ILE A 51 10.50 -30.59 17.84
N ALA A 52 9.60 -30.64 16.85
CA ALA A 52 9.07 -31.90 16.31
C ALA A 52 10.19 -32.77 15.73
N GLY A 53 11.09 -32.17 14.94
CA GLY A 53 12.25 -32.87 14.37
C GLY A 53 13.17 -33.42 15.45
N LEU A 54 13.51 -32.62 16.48
CA LEU A 54 14.34 -33.07 17.60
C LEU A 54 13.67 -34.15 18.46
N SER A 55 12.36 -34.04 18.68
CA SER A 55 11.59 -35.02 19.47
C SER A 55 11.50 -36.37 18.77
N ALA A 56 11.37 -36.36 17.45
CA ALA A 56 11.40 -37.57 16.64
C ALA A 56 12.76 -38.29 16.71
N LEU A 57 13.87 -37.54 16.71
CA LEU A 57 15.23 -38.11 16.85
C LEU A 57 15.52 -38.70 18.23
N LYS A 58 14.77 -38.29 19.26
CA LYS A 58 14.92 -38.75 20.65
C LYS A 58 13.85 -39.78 21.05
N ASP A 59 13.13 -40.34 20.08
CA ASP A 59 12.04 -41.31 20.28
C ASP A 59 10.95 -40.84 21.28
N MET A 60 10.72 -39.52 21.37
CA MET A 60 9.72 -38.92 22.27
C MET A 60 8.32 -38.93 21.65
N THR A 61 7.77 -40.11 21.38
CA THR A 61 6.57 -40.33 20.55
C THR A 61 5.37 -39.45 20.92
N THR A 62 5.02 -39.36 22.21
CA THR A 62 3.86 -38.56 22.65
C THR A 62 4.04 -37.07 22.37
N ILE A 63 5.25 -36.54 22.60
CA ILE A 63 5.57 -35.13 22.34
C ILE A 63 5.53 -34.85 20.83
N THR A 64 6.13 -35.75 20.04
CA THR A 64 6.12 -35.65 18.58
C THR A 64 4.69 -35.58 18.04
N ILE A 65 3.78 -36.46 18.48
CA ILE A 65 2.38 -36.47 18.02
C ILE A 65 1.67 -35.14 18.33
N VAL A 66 1.78 -34.65 19.58
CA VAL A 66 1.11 -33.42 20.00
C VAL A 66 1.64 -32.20 19.22
N ILE A 67 2.97 -32.08 19.09
CA ILE A 67 3.59 -30.95 18.38
C ILE A 67 3.28 -31.02 16.88
N SER A 68 3.33 -32.20 16.27
CA SER A 68 2.99 -32.37 14.86
C SER A 68 1.55 -31.97 14.57
N PHE A 69 0.59 -32.33 15.43
CA PHE A 69 -0.81 -31.90 15.27
C PHE A 69 -0.95 -30.38 15.31
N LEU A 70 -0.36 -29.73 16.33
CA LEU A 70 -0.37 -28.26 16.45
C LEU A 70 0.29 -27.57 15.25
N LEU A 71 1.43 -28.10 14.80
CA LEU A 71 2.15 -27.61 13.62
C LEU A 71 1.30 -27.70 12.36
N THR A 72 0.59 -28.82 12.15
CA THR A 72 -0.33 -29.00 11.02
C THR A 72 -1.46 -27.98 11.06
N CYS A 73 -2.09 -27.76 12.21
CA CYS A 73 -3.15 -26.76 12.37
C CYS A 73 -2.65 -25.34 12.03
N LEU A 74 -1.51 -24.93 12.62
CA LEU A 74 -0.94 -23.60 12.35
C LEU A 74 -0.55 -23.44 10.88
N THR A 75 0.03 -24.46 10.26
CA THR A 75 0.43 -24.44 8.85
C THR A 75 -0.78 -24.33 7.93
N ALA A 76 -1.87 -25.05 8.24
CA ALA A 76 -3.12 -24.94 7.51
C ALA A 76 -3.72 -23.52 7.62
N ILE A 77 -3.73 -22.94 8.82
CA ILE A 77 -4.19 -21.55 9.05
C ILE A 77 -3.33 -20.56 8.27
N ASN A 78 -1.99 -20.69 8.33
CA ASN A 78 -1.08 -19.81 7.61
C ASN A 78 -1.28 -19.89 6.09
N THR A 79 -1.51 -21.09 5.57
CA THR A 79 -1.75 -21.33 4.15
C THR A 79 -3.09 -20.76 3.70
N ALA A 80 -4.15 -20.96 4.50
CA ALA A 80 -5.49 -20.46 4.20
C ALA A 80 -5.59 -18.93 4.27
N LEU A 81 -4.97 -18.31 5.29
CA LEU A 81 -4.95 -16.86 5.43
C LEU A 81 -3.98 -16.21 4.43
N ASN A 82 -2.84 -16.85 4.18
CA ASN A 82 -1.72 -16.35 3.37
C ASN A 82 -1.38 -14.88 3.69
N PRO A 83 -1.01 -14.58 4.95
CA PRO A 83 -0.81 -13.22 5.42
C PRO A 83 0.32 -12.50 4.67
N SER A 84 1.41 -13.21 4.31
CA SER A 84 2.49 -12.67 3.48
C SER A 84 1.97 -12.15 2.12
N LYS A 85 1.15 -12.94 1.42
CA LYS A 85 0.57 -12.52 0.14
C LYS A 85 -0.34 -11.30 0.29
N ARG A 86 -1.21 -11.28 1.30
CA ARG A 86 -2.11 -10.13 1.56
C ARG A 86 -1.33 -8.85 1.88
N ALA A 87 -0.32 -8.94 2.74
CA ALA A 87 0.59 -7.84 3.03
C ALA A 87 1.27 -7.33 1.75
N GLY A 88 1.80 -8.24 0.93
CA GLY A 88 2.45 -7.92 -0.34
C GLY A 88 1.53 -7.19 -1.33
N HIS A 89 0.29 -7.66 -1.51
CA HIS A 89 -0.68 -7.01 -2.39
C HIS A 89 -1.00 -5.57 -1.94
N HIS A 90 -1.27 -5.36 -0.65
CA HIS A 90 -1.51 -4.02 -0.14
C HIS A 90 -0.27 -3.13 -0.27
N LYS A 91 0.92 -3.64 0.08
CA LYS A 91 2.18 -2.87 -0.01
C LYS A 91 2.54 -2.49 -1.45
N SER A 92 2.29 -3.38 -2.41
CA SER A 92 2.48 -3.10 -3.84
C SER A 92 1.52 -2.02 -4.32
N ALA A 93 0.22 -2.14 -4.03
CA ALA A 93 -0.76 -1.10 -4.35
C ALA A 93 -0.39 0.25 -3.71
N ALA A 94 0.03 0.23 -2.44
CA ALA A 94 0.47 1.43 -1.73
C ALA A 94 1.61 2.15 -2.46
N GLY A 95 2.61 1.39 -2.91
CA GLY A 95 3.74 1.91 -3.69
C GLY A 95 3.30 2.52 -5.02
N GLU A 96 2.43 1.83 -5.76
CA GLU A 96 1.95 2.32 -7.06
C GLU A 96 1.13 3.62 -6.95
N TYR A 97 0.24 3.73 -5.95
CA TYR A 97 -0.45 4.99 -5.70
C TYR A 97 0.51 6.10 -5.27
N ASN A 98 1.52 5.80 -4.46
CA ASN A 98 2.51 6.80 -4.08
C ASN A 98 3.32 7.29 -5.28
N ASN A 99 3.66 6.38 -6.20
CA ASN A 99 4.33 6.73 -7.46
C ASN A 99 3.42 7.63 -8.31
N LEU A 100 2.15 7.25 -8.50
CA LEU A 100 1.17 8.09 -9.21
C LEU A 100 1.08 9.50 -8.59
N LYS A 101 0.97 9.61 -7.27
CA LYS A 101 0.95 10.90 -6.56
C LYS A 101 2.19 11.74 -6.89
N ASN A 102 3.37 11.13 -6.82
CA ASN A 102 4.63 11.83 -7.07
C ASN A 102 4.76 12.27 -8.54
N ASP A 103 4.36 11.40 -9.48
CA ASP A 103 4.40 11.70 -10.91
C ASP A 103 3.45 12.85 -11.28
N VAL A 104 2.24 12.85 -10.71
CA VAL A 104 1.26 13.93 -10.90
C VAL A 104 1.74 15.23 -10.27
N ARG A 105 2.31 15.18 -9.06
CA ARG A 105 2.90 16.35 -8.40
C ARG A 105 4.05 16.92 -9.22
N LEU A 106 4.95 16.08 -9.73
CA LEU A 106 6.06 16.51 -10.58
C LEU A 106 5.55 17.20 -11.86
N PHE A 107 4.54 16.61 -12.50
CA PHE A 107 3.90 17.23 -13.65
C PHE A 107 3.28 18.59 -13.31
N ARG A 108 2.52 18.69 -12.21
CA ARG A 108 1.86 19.93 -11.79
C ARG A 108 2.85 21.04 -11.43
N GLU A 109 3.90 20.71 -10.70
CA GLU A 109 4.86 21.69 -10.15
C GLU A 109 5.95 22.08 -11.15
N ILE A 110 6.29 21.22 -12.12
CA ILE A 110 7.43 21.43 -13.02
C ILE A 110 6.97 21.46 -14.49
N GLU A 111 6.41 20.35 -15.00
CA GLU A 111 6.10 20.22 -16.44
C GLU A 111 4.99 21.17 -16.90
N LEU A 112 4.00 21.45 -16.05
CA LEU A 112 2.87 22.32 -16.39
C LEU A 112 3.27 23.80 -16.50
N ILE A 113 4.38 24.19 -15.88
CA ILE A 113 4.90 25.56 -15.88
C ILE A 113 5.71 25.86 -17.16
N GLU A 114 6.16 24.83 -17.89
CA GLU A 114 6.87 25.02 -19.15
C GLU A 114 5.92 25.58 -20.24
N ILE A 115 6.21 26.83 -20.64
CA ILE A 115 5.30 27.75 -21.35
C ILE A 115 4.87 27.28 -22.77
N ASN A 116 5.40 26.17 -23.27
CA ASN A 116 5.28 25.80 -24.69
C ASN A 116 4.63 24.45 -25.00
N SER A 117 4.09 23.72 -24.02
CA SER A 117 3.39 22.46 -24.32
C SER A 117 2.05 22.71 -25.05
N PRO A 118 1.81 22.07 -26.21
CA PRO A 118 0.51 22.14 -26.88
C PRO A 118 -0.62 21.62 -25.99
N ASP A 119 -1.79 22.28 -25.99
CA ASP A 119 -2.98 21.89 -25.22
C ASP A 119 -3.34 20.39 -25.34
N LYS A 120 -3.10 19.80 -26.52
CA LYS A 120 -3.35 18.37 -26.78
C LYS A 120 -2.46 17.46 -25.94
N GLU A 121 -1.20 17.82 -25.74
CA GLU A 121 -0.24 17.05 -24.95
C GLU A 121 -0.59 17.11 -23.47
N LEU A 122 -0.95 18.30 -22.97
CA LEU A 122 -1.37 18.50 -21.58
C LEU A 122 -2.63 17.68 -21.25
N LYS A 123 -3.63 17.71 -22.13
CA LYS A 123 -4.85 16.88 -22.00
C LYS A 123 -4.52 15.39 -22.02
N ASN A 124 -3.58 14.97 -22.87
CA ASN A 124 -3.16 13.58 -22.93
C ASN A 124 -2.44 13.13 -21.65
N LYS A 125 -1.56 13.96 -21.07
CA LYS A 125 -0.88 13.69 -19.79
C LYS A 125 -1.87 13.47 -18.65
N ILE A 126 -2.85 14.37 -18.49
CA ILE A 126 -3.91 14.20 -17.48
C ILE A 126 -4.71 12.91 -17.71
N LYS A 127 -5.06 12.62 -18.96
CA LYS A 127 -5.77 11.38 -19.29
C LYS A 127 -4.96 10.15 -18.86
N VAL A 128 -3.65 10.12 -19.13
CA VAL A 128 -2.77 9.03 -18.70
C VAL A 128 -2.76 8.86 -17.18
N PHE A 129 -2.70 9.94 -16.40
CA PHE A 129 -2.77 9.86 -14.95
C PHE A 129 -4.12 9.36 -14.44
N SER A 130 -5.22 9.84 -15.02
CA SER A 130 -6.57 9.38 -14.68
C SER A 130 -6.76 7.90 -15.02
N ASP A 131 -6.30 7.46 -16.20
CA ASP A 131 -6.38 6.05 -16.62
C ASP A 131 -5.54 5.16 -15.69
N ARG A 132 -4.35 5.61 -15.28
CA ARG A 132 -3.54 4.91 -14.28
C ARG A 132 -4.24 4.83 -12.92
N ARG A 133 -4.86 5.91 -12.42
CA ARG A 133 -5.66 5.90 -11.18
C ARG A 133 -6.78 4.87 -11.28
N ASN A 134 -7.52 4.86 -12.38
CA ASN A 134 -8.63 3.93 -12.60
C ASN A 134 -8.15 2.48 -12.63
N GLN A 135 -7.02 2.21 -13.30
CA GLN A 135 -6.42 0.88 -13.32
C GLN A 135 -5.98 0.43 -11.92
N LEU A 136 -5.40 1.33 -11.12
CA LEU A 136 -5.06 1.02 -9.73
C LEU A 136 -6.30 0.73 -8.89
N ASN A 137 -7.38 1.52 -9.05
CA ASN A 137 -8.64 1.31 -8.34
C ASN A 137 -9.28 -0.06 -8.66
N ILE A 138 -9.13 -0.54 -9.90
CA ILE A 138 -9.67 -1.84 -10.33
C ILE A 138 -8.79 -3.01 -9.83
N SER A 139 -7.46 -2.85 -9.88
CA SER A 139 -6.51 -3.95 -9.62
C SER A 139 -6.11 -4.08 -8.15
N SER A 140 -6.33 -3.05 -7.33
CA SER A 140 -5.94 -3.05 -5.92
C SER A 140 -6.93 -3.79 -5.04
N PRO A 141 -6.47 -4.45 -3.95
CA PRO A 141 -7.37 -5.06 -2.97
C PRO A 141 -8.20 -3.98 -2.25
N THR A 142 -9.41 -4.33 -1.79
CA THR A 142 -10.25 -3.41 -1.04
C THR A 142 -9.57 -2.97 0.27
N VAL A 143 -9.53 -1.67 0.50
CA VAL A 143 -9.02 -1.08 1.75
C VAL A 143 -10.08 -1.23 2.84
N PRO A 144 -9.72 -1.78 4.02
CA PRO A 144 -10.64 -1.86 5.15
C PRO A 144 -10.86 -0.48 5.78
N ARG A 145 -12.06 -0.24 6.32
CA ARG A 145 -12.48 1.06 6.85
C ARG A 145 -11.52 1.67 7.87
N TRP A 146 -11.04 0.87 8.83
CA TRP A 146 -10.11 1.33 9.87
C TRP A 146 -8.79 1.86 9.28
N ALA A 147 -8.33 1.31 8.15
CA ALA A 147 -7.07 1.74 7.53
C ALA A 147 -7.23 3.09 6.84
N TYR A 148 -8.41 3.32 6.28
CA TYR A 148 -8.80 4.61 5.70
C TYR A 148 -9.01 5.69 6.76
N GLU A 149 -9.72 5.37 7.85
CA GLU A 149 -9.94 6.29 8.97
C GLU A 149 -8.62 6.68 9.64
N LYS A 150 -7.70 5.73 9.81
CA LYS A 150 -6.35 6.02 10.28
C LYS A 150 -5.62 6.99 9.34
N THR A 151 -5.71 6.79 8.03
CA THR A 151 -5.12 7.72 7.05
C THR A 151 -5.74 9.12 7.16
N GLN A 152 -7.05 9.24 7.36
CA GLN A 152 -7.69 10.54 7.58
C GLN A 152 -7.12 11.25 8.81
N SER A 153 -6.96 10.54 9.92
CA SER A 153 -6.27 11.08 11.11
C SER A 153 -4.85 11.54 10.76
N ASP A 154 -4.06 10.65 10.12
CA ASP A 154 -2.67 10.94 9.79
C ASP A 154 -2.52 12.19 8.89
N VAL A 155 -3.46 12.39 7.96
CA VAL A 155 -3.50 13.56 7.07
C VAL A 155 -3.91 14.83 7.84
N ASN A 156 -4.96 14.75 8.67
CA ASN A 156 -5.45 15.87 9.47
C ASN A 156 -4.41 16.36 10.48
N ASP A 157 -3.62 15.43 11.04
CA ASP A 157 -2.52 15.72 11.96
C ASP A 157 -1.27 16.28 11.24
N GLY A 158 -1.30 16.38 9.90
CA GLY A 158 -0.24 16.96 9.09
C GLY A 158 1.01 16.09 8.94
N PHE A 159 0.92 14.78 9.18
CA PHE A 159 2.03 13.82 9.00
C PHE A 159 2.37 13.53 7.54
N THR A 160 1.49 13.92 6.61
CA THR A 160 1.66 13.70 5.17
C THR A 160 2.26 14.89 4.43
N GLN A 161 2.35 16.05 5.10
CA GLN A 161 2.92 17.28 4.55
C GLN A 161 4.44 17.30 4.74
N TYR A 162 5.16 17.86 3.78
CA TYR A 162 6.60 18.08 3.92
C TYR A 162 6.87 19.25 4.85
N SER A 163 7.80 19.10 5.78
CA SER A 163 8.19 20.19 6.68
C SER A 163 8.67 21.43 5.92
N ILE A 164 9.35 21.24 4.79
CA ILE A 164 9.85 22.34 3.94
C ILE A 164 8.74 23.17 3.28
N ASP A 165 7.54 22.60 3.14
CA ASP A 165 6.39 23.28 2.56
C ASP A 165 5.66 24.13 3.63
N LYS A 166 5.76 23.74 4.91
CA LYS A 166 5.20 24.51 6.06
C LYS A 166 5.96 25.79 6.37
N GLU A 167 7.26 25.84 6.05
CA GLU A 167 8.10 27.03 6.28
C GLU A 167 7.87 28.15 5.26
N LYS A 168 7.08 27.89 4.20
CA LYS A 168 6.81 28.83 3.10
C LYS A 168 5.44 29.52 3.21
N GLU A 169 4.61 29.13 4.18
CA GLU A 169 3.33 29.77 4.52
C GLU A 169 3.50 30.85 5.60
#